data_AF-A0A533TV18-F1
#
_entry.id   AF-A0A533TV18-F1
#
_cell.length_a   1.000
_cell.length_b   1.000
_cell.length_c   1.000
_cell.angle_alpha   90.00
_cell.angle_beta   90.00
_cell.angle_gamma   90.00
#
_symmetry.space_group_name_H-M   'P 1'
#
loop_
_entity.id
_entity.type
_entity.pdbx_description
1 polymer ?
#
loop_
_entity_poly.entity_id
_entity_poly.type
_entity_poly.pdbx_seq_one_letter_code
_entity_poly.pdbx_strand_id
1 'polypeptide(L)'
;MKQLLCNTFGHKFSDWQFVPGTSCDQMRVCARCGVKLTRSVPHKFTEWQYVSDQSCMQTRACQQCEKKEEREQHAWIKEGEHQDYCYRRRCARDGRVEERMHEWEYKGESEEILKKEFHNDVEWHYIVQCSNYVCKHCGLIDMRMTGYSNWVEAKRV
;
A
#
# COMPACT_ATOMS: atom_id res chain seq x y z
N MET A 1 -4.01 52.26 34.30
CA MET A 1 -5.43 52.23 33.88
C MET A 1 -5.80 51.14 32.87
N LYS A 2 -4.94 50.76 31.90
CA LYS A 2 -5.31 49.82 30.81
C LYS A 2 -5.75 48.40 31.25
N GLN A 3 -5.27 47.87 32.37
CA GLN A 3 -5.64 46.53 32.85
C GLN A 3 -6.99 46.48 33.60
N LEU A 4 -7.42 47.58 34.24
CA LEU A 4 -8.65 47.61 35.04
C LEU A 4 -9.90 47.28 34.19
N LEU A 5 -9.97 47.82 32.97
CA LEU A 5 -11.06 47.54 32.04
C LEU A 5 -11.12 46.06 31.61
N CYS A 6 -9.98 45.36 31.58
CA CYS A 6 -9.94 43.94 31.22
C CYS A 6 -10.36 43.04 32.39
N ASN A 7 -10.02 43.42 33.62
CA ASN A 7 -10.42 42.66 34.80
C ASN A 7 -11.94 42.74 35.02
N THR A 8 -12.57 43.89 34.71
CA THR A 8 -14.02 44.09 34.92
C THR A 8 -14.87 43.60 33.75
N PHE A 9 -14.44 43.85 32.49
CA PHE A 9 -15.26 43.58 31.29
C PHE A 9 -14.68 42.49 30.39
N GLY A 10 -13.70 41.73 30.87
CA GLY A 10 -12.96 40.75 30.08
C GLY A 10 -12.02 41.38 29.04
N HIS A 11 -11.20 40.53 28.43
CA HIS A 11 -10.35 40.93 27.32
C HIS A 11 -11.14 41.05 26.02
N LYS A 12 -10.88 42.10 25.24
CA LYS A 12 -11.37 42.25 23.86
C LYS A 12 -10.21 41.97 22.89
N PHE A 13 -10.04 40.72 22.51
CA PHE A 13 -8.98 40.31 21.59
C PHE A 13 -9.35 40.61 20.13
N SER A 14 -8.33 40.90 19.31
CA SER A 14 -8.42 40.86 17.85
C SER A 14 -8.64 39.43 17.35
N ASP A 15 -8.88 39.30 16.04
CA ASP A 15 -8.77 38.02 15.36
C ASP A 15 -7.35 37.47 15.47
N TRP A 16 -7.25 36.14 15.36
CA TRP A 16 -5.97 35.46 15.27
C TRP A 16 -5.30 35.79 13.94
N GLN A 17 -4.06 36.23 14.00
CA GLN A 17 -3.22 36.51 12.84
C GLN A 17 -1.95 35.70 12.95
N PHE A 18 -1.39 35.26 11.82
CA PHE A 18 -0.09 34.61 11.83
C PHE A 18 0.98 35.59 12.30
N VAL A 19 1.90 35.08 13.13
CA VAL A 19 3.06 35.86 13.54
C VAL A 19 3.97 36.04 12.31
N PRO A 20 4.36 37.29 11.96
CA PRO A 20 5.30 37.51 10.87
C PRO A 20 6.61 36.77 11.11
N GLY A 21 7.07 35.99 10.14
CA GLY A 21 8.30 35.19 10.23
C GLY A 21 8.08 33.71 9.93
N THR A 22 8.96 32.87 10.45
CA THR A 22 9.08 31.43 10.08
C THR A 22 8.37 30.49 11.04
N SER A 23 7.30 30.91 11.73
CA SER A 23 6.54 30.01 12.62
C SER A 23 5.09 29.86 12.19
N CYS A 24 4.51 28.70 12.46
CA CYS A 24 3.07 28.45 12.34
C CYS A 24 2.34 28.90 13.61
N ASP A 25 2.82 29.95 14.27
CA ASP A 25 2.15 30.50 15.43
C ASP A 25 1.18 31.58 15.01
N GLN A 26 0.07 31.65 15.75
CA GLN A 26 -0.89 32.72 15.64
C GLN A 26 -0.85 33.57 16.90
N MET A 27 -0.98 34.88 16.71
CA MET A 27 -1.08 35.86 17.78
C MET A 27 -2.37 36.65 17.66
N ARG A 28 -2.92 37.03 18.81
CA ARG A 28 -3.95 38.06 18.90
C ARG A 28 -3.64 39.01 20.05
N VAL A 29 -4.10 40.25 19.93
CA VAL A 29 -3.79 41.32 20.88
C VAL A 29 -5.07 41.87 21.47
N CYS A 30 -5.10 42.07 22.79
CA CYS A 30 -6.23 42.75 23.43
C CYS A 30 -6.20 44.24 23.09
N ALA A 31 -7.25 44.75 22.44
CA ALA A 31 -7.35 46.16 22.06
C ALA A 31 -7.37 47.12 23.27
N ARG A 32 -7.76 46.63 24.45
CA ARG A 32 -7.85 47.43 25.69
C ARG A 32 -6.51 47.52 26.42
N CYS A 33 -5.86 46.38 26.67
CA CYS A 33 -4.67 46.31 27.52
C CYS A 33 -3.37 45.97 26.80
N GLY A 34 -3.41 45.58 25.52
CA GLY A 34 -2.24 45.20 24.74
C GLY A 34 -1.66 43.82 25.08
N VAL A 35 -2.27 43.06 26.01
CA VAL A 35 -1.87 41.68 26.30
C VAL A 35 -1.96 40.85 25.02
N LYS A 36 -0.88 40.11 24.75
CA LYS A 36 -0.74 39.23 23.60
C LYS A 36 -1.00 37.80 24.04
N LEU A 37 -1.75 37.05 23.24
CA LEU A 37 -1.85 35.60 23.36
C LEU A 37 -1.28 34.98 22.09
N THR A 38 -0.50 33.92 22.28
CA THR A 38 0.10 33.15 21.18
C THR A 38 -0.35 31.70 21.29
N ARG A 39 -0.53 31.04 20.14
CA ARG A 39 -0.75 29.60 20.06
C ARG A 39 -0.03 29.03 18.85
N SER A 40 0.44 27.80 18.94
CA SER A 40 0.93 27.06 17.79
C SER A 40 -0.23 26.34 17.09
N VAL A 41 -0.28 26.41 15.77
CA VAL A 41 -1.24 25.63 14.97
C VAL A 41 -0.51 24.53 14.18
N PRO A 42 -1.18 23.40 13.87
CA PRO A 42 -0.61 22.38 13.01
C PRO A 42 -0.18 22.95 11.67
N HIS A 43 0.95 22.47 11.15
CA HIS A 43 1.44 22.87 9.84
C HIS A 43 0.44 22.48 8.75
N LYS A 44 0.12 23.44 7.88
CA LYS A 44 -0.58 23.17 6.64
C LYS A 44 0.45 23.00 5.54
N PHE A 45 0.67 21.75 5.12
CA PHE A 45 1.62 21.43 4.06
C PHE A 45 0.99 21.54 2.66
N THR A 46 1.84 21.80 1.68
CA THR A 46 1.55 21.62 0.25
C THR A 46 1.39 20.14 -0.11
N GLU A 47 0.90 19.87 -1.32
CA GLU A 47 0.87 18.52 -1.87
C GLU A 47 2.29 17.95 -2.02
N TRP A 48 2.40 16.63 -1.89
CA TRP A 48 3.67 15.94 -2.13
C TRP A 48 4.05 16.05 -3.61
N GLN A 49 5.30 16.44 -3.85
CA GLN A 49 5.88 16.52 -5.19
C GLN A 49 7.16 15.73 -5.26
N TYR A 50 7.39 15.03 -6.37
CA TYR A 50 8.65 14.34 -6.60
C TYR A 50 9.78 15.36 -6.80
N VAL A 51 10.94 15.08 -6.22
CA VAL A 51 12.12 15.95 -6.33
C VAL A 51 12.66 15.98 -7.78
N SER A 52 12.55 14.86 -8.51
CA SER A 52 12.88 14.78 -9.93
C SER A 52 12.16 13.60 -10.59
N ASP A 53 12.15 13.54 -11.93
CA ASP A 53 11.48 12.47 -12.68
C ASP A 53 12.06 11.07 -12.42
N GLN A 54 13.35 10.98 -12.10
CA GLN A 54 14.05 9.73 -11.83
C GLN A 54 14.22 9.42 -10.33
N SER A 55 13.63 10.24 -9.45
CA SER A 55 13.73 10.06 -7.99
C SER A 55 12.41 9.60 -7.40
N CYS A 56 12.49 8.66 -6.47
CA CYS A 56 11.37 8.25 -5.63
C CYS A 56 11.19 9.16 -4.41
N MET A 57 12.10 10.10 -4.18
CA MET A 57 11.98 11.07 -3.10
C MET A 57 10.91 12.10 -3.44
N GLN A 58 10.00 12.31 -2.49
CA GLN A 58 8.99 13.36 -2.51
C GLN A 58 9.28 14.38 -1.43
N THR A 59 9.00 15.64 -1.72
CA THR A 59 9.06 16.74 -0.76
C THR A 59 7.73 17.48 -0.70
N ARG A 60 7.46 18.09 0.45
CA ARG A 60 6.41 19.09 0.61
C ARG A 60 6.90 20.15 1.59
N ALA A 61 6.36 21.36 1.46
CA ALA A 61 6.68 22.47 2.34
C ALA A 61 5.42 23.01 3.04
N CYS A 62 5.58 23.47 4.27
CA CYS A 62 4.52 24.19 4.97
C CYS A 62 4.24 25.51 4.27
N GLN A 63 2.96 25.80 4.01
CA GLN A 63 2.50 27.01 3.30
C GLN A 63 2.82 28.31 4.05
N GLN A 64 3.06 28.23 5.36
CA GLN A 64 3.29 29.40 6.21
C GLN A 64 4.75 29.58 6.59
N CYS A 65 5.41 28.50 7.05
CA CYS A 65 6.73 28.59 7.67
C CYS A 65 7.84 27.91 6.89
N GLU A 66 7.56 27.43 5.67
CA GLU A 66 8.51 26.79 4.76
C GLU A 66 9.21 25.52 5.28
N LYS A 67 8.82 25.02 6.46
CA LYS A 67 9.31 23.76 6.99
C LYS A 67 9.07 22.66 5.96
N LYS A 68 10.12 21.92 5.62
CA LYS A 68 10.08 20.85 4.63
C LYS A 68 9.91 19.49 5.29
N GLU A 69 9.23 18.61 4.59
CA GLU A 69 9.21 17.18 4.87
C GLU A 69 9.60 16.42 3.61
N GLU A 70 10.22 15.26 3.81
CA GLU A 70 10.71 14.38 2.76
C GLU A 70 10.25 12.95 3.04
N ARG A 71 9.95 12.20 1.98
CA ARG A 71 9.64 10.76 2.06
C ARG A 71 10.02 10.05 0.78
N GLU A 72 10.38 8.78 0.87
CA GLU A 72 10.56 7.92 -0.30
C GLU A 72 9.23 7.22 -0.63
N GLN A 73 8.72 7.41 -1.85
CA GLN A 73 7.48 6.82 -2.33
C GLN A 73 7.64 6.32 -3.78
N HIS A 74 7.79 5.00 -3.92
CA HIS A 74 7.90 4.36 -5.23
C HIS A 74 6.59 4.36 -6.00
N ALA A 75 6.70 4.58 -7.31
CA ALA A 75 5.61 4.43 -8.29
C ALA A 75 5.74 3.06 -8.95
N TRP A 76 5.30 2.01 -8.24
CA TRP A 76 5.42 0.64 -8.72
C TRP A 76 4.49 0.35 -9.90
N ILE A 77 5.03 -0.25 -10.96
CA ILE A 77 4.29 -0.85 -12.07
C ILE A 77 4.42 -2.38 -11.98
N LYS A 78 3.30 -3.10 -12.14
CA LYS A 78 3.28 -4.57 -12.16
C LYS A 78 4.00 -5.06 -13.42
N GLU A 79 4.91 -6.01 -13.26
CA GLU A 79 5.52 -6.73 -14.39
C GLU A 79 4.90 -8.14 -14.47
N GLY A 80 4.15 -8.41 -15.55
CA GLY A 80 3.56 -9.72 -15.84
C GLY A 80 2.20 -10.01 -15.18
N GLU A 81 1.67 -11.20 -15.46
CA GLU A 81 0.38 -11.72 -14.97
C GLU A 81 0.56 -12.50 -13.66
N HIS A 82 0.99 -11.79 -12.64
CA HIS A 82 1.20 -12.37 -11.32
C HIS A 82 0.01 -12.05 -10.40
N GLN A 83 -0.51 -13.05 -9.68
CA GLN A 83 -1.61 -12.86 -8.70
C GLN A 83 -1.18 -11.91 -7.57
N ASP A 84 -2.14 -11.21 -6.94
CA ASP A 84 -1.89 -10.05 -6.09
C ASP A 84 -0.87 -10.23 -4.94
N TYR A 85 -0.64 -11.47 -4.48
CA TYR A 85 0.28 -11.75 -3.38
C TYR A 85 1.66 -12.27 -3.77
N CYS A 86 1.87 -12.68 -5.04
CA CYS A 86 3.17 -13.07 -5.58
C CYS A 86 3.42 -12.21 -6.79
N TYR A 87 4.29 -11.21 -6.68
CA TYR A 87 4.46 -10.20 -7.72
C TYR A 87 5.93 -9.98 -8.02
N ARG A 88 6.19 -9.53 -9.24
CA ARG A 88 7.38 -8.78 -9.60
C ARG A 88 6.92 -7.41 -10.05
N ARG A 89 7.48 -6.35 -9.47
CA ARG A 89 7.13 -4.98 -9.83
C ARG A 89 8.40 -4.15 -9.96
N ARG A 90 8.36 -3.20 -10.88
CA ARG A 90 9.44 -2.24 -11.11
C ARG A 90 8.96 -0.86 -10.74
N CYS A 91 9.82 -0.05 -10.15
CA CYS A 91 9.51 1.35 -9.96
C CYS A 91 9.69 2.08 -11.29
N ALA A 92 8.66 2.80 -11.73
CA ALA A 92 8.68 3.54 -12.98
C ALA A 92 9.66 4.73 -12.99
N ARG A 93 10.17 5.14 -11.82
CA ARG A 93 11.05 6.31 -11.67
C ARG A 93 12.51 5.95 -11.58
N ASP A 94 12.89 5.05 -10.67
CA ASP A 94 14.29 4.67 -10.43
C ASP A 94 14.66 3.27 -10.94
N GLY A 95 13.70 2.55 -11.53
CA GLY A 95 13.92 1.23 -12.12
C GLY A 95 14.19 0.10 -11.12
N ARG A 96 14.16 0.38 -9.80
CA ARG A 96 14.32 -0.66 -8.77
C ARG A 96 13.26 -1.74 -8.95
N VAL A 97 13.64 -2.98 -8.69
CA VAL A 97 12.73 -4.14 -8.77
C VAL A 97 12.46 -4.62 -7.36
N GLU A 98 11.19 -4.89 -7.09
CA GLU A 98 10.74 -5.59 -5.90
C GLU A 98 10.01 -6.84 -6.35
N GLU A 99 10.42 -7.98 -5.80
CA GLU A 99 9.81 -9.27 -6.12
C GLU A 99 9.48 -10.04 -4.85
N ARG A 100 8.34 -10.72 -4.92
CA ARG A 100 7.89 -11.72 -3.96
C ARG A 100 7.49 -12.95 -4.76
N MET A 101 8.41 -13.91 -4.82
CA MET A 101 8.21 -15.15 -5.55
C MET A 101 7.24 -16.08 -4.84
N HIS A 102 6.75 -17.09 -5.56
CA HIS A 102 5.95 -18.14 -4.95
C HIS A 102 6.79 -18.98 -3.99
N GLU A 103 6.38 -19.01 -2.72
CA GLU A 103 6.85 -20.01 -1.76
C GLU A 103 5.84 -21.16 -1.73
N TRP A 104 6.24 -22.31 -2.26
CA TRP A 104 5.37 -23.48 -2.43
C TRP A 104 5.36 -24.35 -1.17
N GLU A 105 4.17 -24.71 -0.71
CA GLU A 105 3.96 -25.69 0.37
C GLU A 105 3.31 -26.94 -0.21
N TYR A 106 3.89 -28.11 0.06
CA TYR A 106 3.32 -29.39 -0.36
C TYR A 106 2.05 -29.71 0.43
N LYS A 107 0.98 -30.13 -0.25
CA LYS A 107 -0.32 -30.46 0.36
C LYS A 107 -0.74 -31.92 0.18
N GLY A 108 0.03 -32.73 -0.54
CA GLY A 108 -0.25 -34.14 -0.75
C GLY A 108 -0.33 -34.52 -2.23
N GLU A 109 -0.81 -35.74 -2.47
CA GLU A 109 -0.96 -36.31 -3.81
C GLU A 109 -2.45 -36.34 -4.18
N SER A 110 -2.76 -36.17 -5.47
CA SER A 110 -4.09 -36.43 -6.04
C SER A 110 -3.99 -37.27 -7.31
N GLU A 111 -5.11 -37.89 -7.65
CA GLU A 111 -5.30 -38.61 -8.90
C GLU A 111 -6.26 -37.81 -9.79
N GLU A 112 -5.82 -37.47 -10.99
CA GLU A 112 -6.60 -36.67 -11.94
C GLU A 112 -6.88 -37.45 -13.21
N ILE A 113 -8.12 -37.36 -13.73
CA ILE A 113 -8.49 -37.99 -15.00
C ILE A 113 -8.08 -37.07 -16.14
N LEU A 114 -7.03 -37.43 -16.88
CA LEU A 114 -6.59 -36.67 -18.05
C LEU A 114 -7.40 -36.98 -19.31
N LYS A 115 -7.83 -38.24 -19.47
CA LYS A 115 -8.53 -38.69 -20.67
C LYS A 115 -9.60 -39.72 -20.35
N LYS A 116 -10.67 -39.73 -21.14
CA LYS A 116 -11.73 -40.73 -21.11
C LYS A 116 -11.86 -41.37 -22.49
N GLU A 117 -11.99 -42.68 -22.53
CA GLU A 117 -12.20 -43.47 -23.75
C GLU A 117 -13.29 -44.53 -23.54
N PHE A 118 -13.93 -44.98 -24.62
CA PHE A 118 -14.95 -46.02 -24.59
C PHE A 118 -14.55 -47.17 -25.51
N HIS A 119 -14.47 -48.38 -24.97
CA HIS A 119 -14.14 -49.59 -25.71
C HIS A 119 -15.04 -50.74 -25.25
N ASN A 120 -15.77 -51.38 -26.17
CA ASN A 120 -16.66 -52.52 -25.89
C ASN A 120 -17.63 -52.29 -24.71
N ASP A 121 -18.36 -51.17 -24.73
CA ASP A 121 -19.30 -50.74 -23.68
C ASP A 121 -18.67 -50.51 -22.28
N VAL A 122 -17.34 -50.38 -22.22
CA VAL A 122 -16.57 -50.04 -21.02
C VAL A 122 -16.00 -48.62 -21.15
N GLU A 123 -16.28 -47.75 -20.16
CA GLU A 123 -15.62 -46.45 -20.02
C GLU A 123 -14.26 -46.64 -19.33
N TRP A 124 -13.19 -46.20 -19.99
CA TRP A 124 -11.82 -46.21 -19.48
C TRP A 124 -11.37 -44.79 -19.15
N HIS A 125 -10.73 -44.60 -17.99
CA HIS A 125 -10.13 -43.33 -17.58
C HIS A 125 -8.61 -43.46 -17.53
N TYR A 126 -7.91 -42.52 -18.13
CA TYR A 126 -6.46 -42.39 -17.99
C TYR A 126 -6.18 -41.45 -16.81
N ILE A 127 -5.75 -42.04 -15.69
CA ILE A 127 -5.50 -41.33 -14.45
C ILE A 127 -4.00 -41.01 -14.35
N VAL A 128 -3.67 -39.84 -13.83
CA VAL A 128 -2.31 -39.44 -13.47
C VAL A 128 -2.19 -39.08 -12.01
N GLN A 129 -1.07 -39.43 -11.40
CA GLN A 129 -0.71 -38.97 -10.06
C GLN A 129 -0.02 -37.60 -10.14
N CYS A 130 -0.53 -36.67 -9.33
CA CYS A 130 -0.04 -35.31 -9.21
C CYS A 130 0.36 -35.00 -7.77
N SER A 131 1.50 -34.35 -7.59
CA SER A 131 1.84 -33.66 -6.33
C SER A 131 1.24 -32.27 -6.34
N ASN A 132 0.48 -31.96 -5.30
CA ASN A 132 -0.18 -30.68 -5.13
C ASN A 132 0.67 -29.76 -4.25
N TYR A 133 1.01 -28.60 -4.80
CA TYR A 133 1.67 -27.52 -4.09
C TYR A 133 0.74 -26.31 -4.03
N VAL A 134 0.67 -25.67 -2.87
CA VAL A 134 -0.08 -24.43 -2.69
C VAL A 134 0.90 -23.32 -2.35
N CYS A 135 0.81 -22.19 -3.04
CA CYS A 135 1.63 -21.04 -2.70
C CYS A 135 1.17 -20.44 -1.37
N LYS A 136 2.09 -20.31 -0.41
CA LYS A 136 1.82 -19.75 0.93
C LYS A 136 1.32 -18.30 0.90
N HIS A 137 1.56 -17.58 -0.18
CA HIS A 137 1.21 -16.16 -0.28
C HIS A 137 -0.10 -15.93 -1.03
N CYS A 138 -0.30 -16.57 -2.19
CA CYS A 138 -1.47 -16.32 -3.04
C CYS A 138 -2.49 -17.48 -3.09
N GLY A 139 -2.18 -18.64 -2.52
CA GLY A 139 -3.06 -19.81 -2.59
C GLY A 139 -3.16 -20.46 -3.97
N LEU A 140 -2.38 -20.02 -4.96
CA LEU A 140 -2.29 -20.67 -6.27
C LEU A 140 -1.88 -22.13 -6.07
N ILE A 141 -2.51 -23.02 -6.84
CA ILE A 141 -2.23 -24.45 -6.81
C ILE A 141 -1.35 -24.78 -8.01
N ASP A 142 -0.18 -25.35 -7.75
CA ASP A 142 0.73 -25.89 -8.75
C ASP A 142 0.69 -27.41 -8.64
N MET A 143 0.15 -28.06 -9.68
CA MET A 143 0.06 -29.52 -9.77
C MET A 143 1.21 -30.04 -10.63
N ARG A 144 2.06 -30.88 -10.06
CA ARG A 144 3.22 -31.45 -10.77
C ARG A 144 3.01 -32.94 -10.96
N MET A 145 3.13 -33.42 -12.20
CA MET A 145 3.06 -34.85 -12.51
C MET A 145 4.27 -35.58 -11.90
N THR A 146 4.03 -36.63 -11.11
CA THR A 146 5.08 -37.33 -10.35
C THR A 146 5.47 -38.71 -10.88
N GLY A 147 4.80 -39.22 -11.92
CA GLY A 147 5.40 -40.26 -12.77
C GLY A 147 4.63 -41.56 -12.95
N TYR A 148 3.43 -41.72 -12.40
CA TYR A 148 2.56 -42.85 -12.76
C TYR A 148 1.29 -42.38 -13.46
N SER A 149 0.99 -43.07 -14.55
CA SER A 149 -0.20 -42.85 -15.35
C SER A 149 -0.68 -44.19 -15.90
N ASN A 150 -1.97 -44.46 -15.78
CA ASN A 150 -2.53 -45.76 -16.10
C ASN A 150 -4.00 -45.65 -16.49
N TRP A 151 -4.43 -46.54 -17.38
CA TRP A 151 -5.83 -46.71 -17.73
C TRP A 151 -6.51 -47.57 -16.66
N VAL A 152 -7.65 -47.08 -16.15
CA VAL A 152 -8.52 -47.82 -15.23
C VAL A 152 -9.92 -47.93 -15.82
N GLU A 153 -10.56 -49.07 -15.60
CA GLU A 153 -11.97 -49.28 -15.96
C GLU A 153 -12.83 -48.47 -14.97
N ALA A 154 -13.64 -47.54 -15.48
CA ALA A 154 -14.45 -46.64 -14.66
C ALA A 154 -15.85 -47.18 -14.42
N LYS A 155 -16.53 -47.63 -15.48
CA LYS A 155 -17.85 -48.30 -15.41
C LYS A 155 -18.17 -49.01 -16.71
N ARG A 156 -19.03 -50.02 -16.61
CA ARG A 156 -19.73 -50.65 -17.74
C ARG A 156 -21.08 -49.98 -17.95
N VAL A 157 -21.41 -49.70 -19.20
CA VAL A 157 -22.69 -49.08 -19.61
C VAL A 157 -23.75 -50.16 -19.83
#